data_AF-A0A9D6L228-F1
#
_entry.id   AF-A0A9D6L228-F1
#
_cell.length_a   1.000
_cell.length_b   1.000
_cell.length_c   1.000
_cell.angle_alpha   90.00
_cell.angle_beta   90.00
_cell.angle_gamma   90.00
#
_symmetry.space_group_name_H-M   'P 1'
#
loop_
_entity.id
_entity.type
_entity.pdbx_description
1 polymer ?
#
loop_
_entity_poly.entity_id
_entity_poly.type
_entity_poly.pdbx_seq_one_letter_code
_entity_poly.pdbx_strand_id
1 'polypeptide(L)'
;RIGERFFTSLGFAPLPQTFWERSLFAKPRDRDVVCHASAWSIDFKEDLRLKMCIEITEEDFQTIHHELGHNFYQRAYNKQPVLFQDSANDGFHEAVGDSVALSIAPEYLKQIGLIEKVPGVEGDLGYLMKIALDKVAFLPFGLLVDQWRWKVFSGEVRPAEYNKAWWELRKKYQGVAPPVARSEAEFDPGAKYHVAANVPYTRYFLAHILQFQMFRAMCREAGYTGAGAKLNKMLEMGLSRPWPEALEALTGEKQIDARAMLDYFAPLKAWLDEQNKGRKVGW
;
A
#
# COMPACT_ATOMS: atom_id res chain seq x y z
N ARG A 1 1.53 3.92 18.45
CA ARG A 1 2.50 3.27 19.38
C ARG A 1 2.70 1.78 19.06
N ILE A 2 1.64 0.97 18.89
CA ILE A 2 1.81 -0.43 18.45
C ILE A 2 2.56 -0.51 17.11
N GLY A 3 2.16 0.31 16.13
CA GLY A 3 2.86 0.39 14.84
C GLY A 3 4.35 0.73 14.97
N GLU A 4 4.73 1.74 15.75
CA GLU A 4 6.15 2.04 16.03
C GLU A 4 6.88 0.83 16.63
N ARG A 5 6.25 0.13 17.59
CA ARG A 5 6.86 -1.05 18.21
C ARG A 5 7.18 -2.14 17.19
N PHE A 6 6.34 -2.33 16.18
CA PHE A 6 6.62 -3.25 15.09
C PHE A 6 7.94 -2.90 14.39
N PHE A 7 8.10 -1.65 13.94
CA PHE A 7 9.33 -1.22 13.27
C PHE A 7 10.54 -1.30 14.20
N THR A 8 10.40 -0.91 15.47
CA THR A 8 11.52 -1.04 16.43
C THR A 8 11.91 -2.50 16.70
N SER A 9 10.96 -3.46 16.59
CA SER A 9 11.25 -4.89 16.71
C SER A 9 12.09 -5.44 15.55
N LEU A 10 12.05 -4.74 14.40
CA LEU A 10 12.93 -4.98 13.26
C LEU A 10 14.29 -4.28 13.42
N GLY A 11 14.55 -3.59 14.53
CA GLY A 11 15.82 -2.91 14.80
C GLY A 11 15.88 -1.45 14.35
N PHE A 12 14.77 -0.86 13.90
CA PHE A 12 14.73 0.58 13.61
C PHE A 12 14.74 1.40 14.91
N ALA A 13 15.31 2.61 14.85
CA ALA A 13 15.23 3.56 15.96
C ALA A 13 13.77 4.03 16.21
N PRO A 14 13.36 4.34 17.44
CA PRO A 14 12.02 4.88 17.73
C PRO A 14 11.79 6.25 17.08
N LEU A 15 10.54 6.62 16.82
CA LEU A 15 10.16 7.92 16.27
C LEU A 15 10.57 9.04 17.24
N PRO A 16 10.93 10.25 16.74
CA PRO A 16 11.38 11.31 17.62
C PRO A 16 10.21 11.79 18.49
N GLN A 17 10.50 12.38 19.66
CA GLN A 17 9.44 12.92 20.53
C GLN A 17 8.53 13.92 19.80
N THR A 18 9.12 14.72 18.90
CA THR A 18 8.41 15.68 18.07
C THR A 18 7.34 15.06 17.17
N PHE A 19 7.50 13.79 16.76
CA PHE A 19 6.46 13.07 16.00
C PHE A 19 5.16 12.97 16.79
N TRP A 20 5.25 12.62 18.07
CA TRP A 20 4.09 12.47 18.95
C TRP A 20 3.45 13.82 19.31
N GLU A 21 4.25 14.87 19.42
CA GLU A 21 3.80 16.21 19.79
C GLU A 21 3.17 16.97 18.62
N ARG A 22 3.62 16.72 17.39
CA ARG A 22 3.29 17.55 16.21
C ARG A 22 2.39 16.87 15.17
N SER A 23 2.18 15.56 15.28
CA SER A 23 1.29 14.82 14.38
C SER A 23 -0.18 15.07 14.70
N LEU A 24 -1.03 14.92 13.68
CA LEU A 24 -2.49 14.96 13.81
C LEU A 24 -3.00 13.52 13.78
N PHE A 25 -3.41 13.02 14.94
CA PHE A 25 -3.94 11.66 15.11
C PHE A 25 -5.47 11.60 15.17
N ALA A 26 -6.14 12.71 15.46
CA ALA A 26 -7.60 12.79 15.59
C ALA A 26 -8.12 14.01 14.85
N LYS A 27 -9.34 13.91 14.32
CA LYS A 27 -9.99 15.06 13.66
C LYS A 27 -10.20 16.19 14.68
N PRO A 28 -9.63 17.39 14.44
CA PRO A 28 -9.87 18.54 15.31
C PRO A 28 -11.33 18.96 15.27
N ARG A 29 -11.85 19.47 16.40
CA ARG A 29 -13.23 19.97 16.51
C ARG A 29 -13.38 21.42 16.08
N ASP A 30 -12.27 22.16 16.04
CA ASP A 30 -12.20 23.60 15.87
C ASP A 30 -11.91 24.06 14.44
N ARG A 31 -11.61 23.14 13.51
CA ARG A 31 -11.24 23.48 12.12
C ARG A 31 -11.43 22.32 11.15
N ASP A 32 -11.58 22.65 9.88
CA ASP A 32 -11.56 21.68 8.79
C ASP A 32 -10.13 21.20 8.49
N VAL A 33 -10.01 19.92 8.16
CA VAL A 33 -8.75 19.28 7.78
C VAL A 33 -8.96 18.24 6.69
N VAL A 34 -7.92 17.99 5.90
CA VAL A 34 -7.89 16.85 4.98
C VAL A 34 -7.66 15.57 5.80
N CYS A 35 -8.67 14.74 5.95
CA CYS A 35 -8.59 13.51 6.75
C CYS A 35 -7.87 12.33 6.06
N HIS A 36 -7.69 12.39 4.73
CA HIS A 36 -6.94 11.34 4.01
C HIS A 36 -5.54 11.17 4.64
N ALA A 37 -5.19 9.93 4.99
CA ALA A 37 -3.93 9.61 5.67
C ALA A 37 -2.72 10.06 4.83
N SER A 38 -1.67 10.50 5.51
CA SER A 38 -0.42 10.93 4.88
C SER A 38 0.70 11.08 5.91
N ALA A 39 1.91 10.73 5.50
CA ALA A 39 3.14 10.84 6.27
C ALA A 39 4.07 11.91 5.68
N TRP A 40 4.71 12.69 6.55
CA TRP A 40 5.44 13.91 6.16
C TRP A 40 6.83 13.96 6.79
N SER A 41 7.82 14.36 6.00
CA SER A 41 9.09 14.89 6.47
C SER A 41 9.13 16.39 6.16
N ILE A 42 9.04 17.23 7.21
CA ILE A 42 8.85 18.68 7.04
C ILE A 42 10.17 19.39 6.75
N ASP A 43 11.26 18.94 7.37
CA ASP A 43 12.57 19.59 7.32
C ASP A 43 13.62 18.78 6.56
N PHE A 44 13.22 17.65 5.94
CA PHE A 44 14.12 16.71 5.25
C PHE A 44 15.20 16.11 6.16
N LYS A 45 14.96 16.12 7.47
CA LYS A 45 15.89 15.64 8.49
C LYS A 45 15.15 14.83 9.57
N GLU A 46 14.65 15.50 10.60
CA GLU A 46 14.18 14.85 11.83
C GLU A 46 12.70 15.19 12.15
N ASP A 47 12.08 16.18 11.50
CA ASP A 47 10.66 16.54 11.72
C ASP A 47 9.73 15.65 10.89
N LEU A 48 9.50 14.44 11.39
CA LEU A 48 8.55 13.47 10.86
C LEU A 48 7.17 13.66 11.48
N ARG A 49 6.11 13.55 10.68
CA ARG A 49 4.72 13.66 11.14
C ARG A 49 3.79 12.70 10.42
N LEU A 50 2.72 12.33 11.12
CA LEU A 50 1.54 11.66 10.59
C LEU A 50 0.36 12.65 10.60
N LYS A 51 -0.44 12.66 9.53
CA LYS A 51 -1.72 13.38 9.49
C LYS A 51 -2.83 12.43 9.06
N MET A 52 -3.57 11.91 10.03
CA MET A 52 -4.66 10.97 9.85
C MET A 52 -5.78 11.24 10.87
N CYS A 53 -7.03 11.21 10.44
CA CYS A 53 -8.18 11.26 11.34
C CYS A 53 -8.49 9.83 11.80
N ILE A 54 -7.76 9.33 12.79
CA ILE A 54 -7.81 7.91 13.19
C ILE A 54 -9.16 7.59 13.86
N GLU A 55 -9.82 6.57 13.33
CA GLU A 55 -10.92 5.84 13.94
C GLU A 55 -10.40 4.52 14.52
N ILE A 56 -11.10 3.97 15.53
CA ILE A 56 -10.70 2.72 16.19
C ILE A 56 -11.25 1.53 15.38
N THR A 57 -10.61 1.25 14.24
CA THR A 57 -10.99 0.16 13.33
C THR A 57 -9.78 -0.69 12.96
N GLU A 58 -10.02 -1.90 12.43
CA GLU A 58 -8.96 -2.73 11.87
C GLU A 58 -8.31 -2.09 10.64
N GLU A 59 -9.12 -1.44 9.79
CA GLU A 59 -8.65 -0.72 8.60
C GLU A 59 -7.65 0.37 8.99
N ASP A 60 -8.02 1.26 9.91
CA ASP A 60 -7.15 2.33 10.38
C ASP A 60 -5.91 1.77 11.09
N PHE A 61 -6.04 0.65 11.80
CA PHE A 61 -4.88 -0.03 12.38
C PHE A 61 -3.87 -0.46 11.31
N GLN A 62 -4.33 -1.00 10.17
CA GLN A 62 -3.47 -1.31 9.04
C GLN A 62 -2.91 -0.04 8.37
N THR A 63 -3.75 0.97 8.15
CA THR A 63 -3.33 2.27 7.57
C THR A 63 -2.25 2.93 8.41
N ILE A 64 -2.31 2.87 9.74
CA ILE A 64 -1.24 3.39 10.60
C ILE A 64 0.10 2.69 10.31
N HIS A 65 0.12 1.37 10.05
CA HIS A 65 1.36 0.67 9.70
C HIS A 65 1.86 1.08 8.31
N HIS A 66 0.94 1.27 7.37
CA HIS A 66 1.24 1.81 6.04
C HIS A 66 1.95 3.17 6.15
N GLU A 67 1.33 4.13 6.83
CA GLU A 67 1.85 5.49 6.96
C GLU A 67 3.15 5.57 7.77
N LEU A 68 3.30 4.72 8.79
CA LEU A 68 4.56 4.62 9.49
C LEU A 68 5.67 4.08 8.58
N GLY A 69 5.37 3.18 7.64
CA GLY A 69 6.31 2.76 6.60
C GLY A 69 6.92 3.95 5.87
N HIS A 70 6.10 4.92 5.46
CA HIS A 70 6.58 6.17 4.86
C HIS A 70 7.49 6.96 5.80
N ASN A 71 7.14 7.14 7.07
CA ASN A 71 8.00 7.88 8.00
C ASN A 71 9.33 7.16 8.30
N PHE A 72 9.33 5.83 8.40
CA PHE A 72 10.56 5.05 8.58
C PHE A 72 11.43 5.08 7.31
N TYR A 73 10.83 5.11 6.12
CA TYR A 73 11.55 5.33 4.87
C TYR A 73 12.17 6.74 4.83
N GLN A 74 11.37 7.77 5.12
CA GLN A 74 11.80 9.17 5.23
C GLN A 74 12.99 9.36 6.16
N ARG A 75 12.97 8.66 7.31
CA ARG A 75 14.10 8.65 8.23
C ARG A 75 15.33 7.98 7.63
N ALA A 76 15.19 6.80 7.04
CA ALA A 76 16.31 5.99 6.59
C ALA A 76 17.19 6.72 5.57
N TYR A 77 16.58 7.42 4.60
CA TYR A 77 17.32 8.21 3.62
C TYR A 77 17.66 9.64 4.07
N ASN A 78 17.38 10.06 5.31
CA ASN A 78 17.53 11.47 5.73
C ASN A 78 18.99 11.99 5.74
N LYS A 79 19.98 11.09 5.57
CA LYS A 79 21.40 11.44 5.41
C LYS A 79 21.84 11.57 3.95
N GLN A 80 20.98 11.22 2.99
CA GLN A 80 21.22 11.45 1.57
C GLN A 80 21.17 12.95 1.26
N PRO A 81 21.88 13.42 0.20
CA PRO A 81 21.63 14.74 -0.37
C PRO A 81 20.15 14.93 -0.67
N VAL A 82 19.61 16.13 -0.47
CA VAL A 82 18.15 16.42 -0.57
C VAL A 82 17.54 15.91 -1.89
N LEU A 83 18.27 15.98 -3.01
CA LEU A 83 17.81 15.49 -4.32
C LEU A 83 17.64 13.96 -4.40
N PHE A 84 18.19 13.22 -3.44
CA PHE A 84 18.08 11.77 -3.34
C PHE A 84 17.21 11.32 -2.15
N GLN A 85 16.57 12.25 -1.44
CA GLN A 85 15.68 11.97 -0.32
C GLN A 85 14.25 11.65 -0.78
N ASP A 86 14.15 10.62 -1.60
CA ASP A 86 12.89 10.02 -2.04
C ASP A 86 13.08 8.50 -2.07
N SER A 87 12.03 7.76 -2.30
CA SER A 87 12.08 6.32 -2.56
C SER A 87 12.72 6.00 -3.92
N ALA A 88 13.19 4.76 -4.06
CA ALA A 88 13.76 4.26 -5.31
C ALA A 88 12.83 4.42 -6.53
N ASN A 89 11.51 4.29 -6.32
CA ASN A 89 10.43 4.80 -7.17
C ASN A 89 9.14 4.86 -6.35
N ASP A 90 8.10 5.55 -6.86
CA ASP A 90 6.83 5.74 -6.14
C ASP A 90 6.19 4.43 -5.62
N GLY A 91 6.35 3.31 -6.34
CA GLY A 91 5.81 2.01 -5.91
C GLY A 91 6.52 1.45 -4.68
N PHE A 92 7.80 1.75 -4.48
CA PHE A 92 8.53 1.36 -3.26
C PHE A 92 8.02 2.12 -2.05
N HIS A 93 7.75 3.42 -2.17
CA HIS A 93 7.24 4.23 -1.06
C HIS A 93 5.96 3.59 -0.50
N GLU A 94 5.00 3.29 -1.38
CA GLU A 94 3.72 2.68 -1.04
C GLU A 94 3.84 1.20 -0.61
N ALA A 95 4.84 0.45 -1.10
CA ALA A 95 4.98 -0.98 -0.80
C ALA A 95 5.51 -1.26 0.60
N VAL A 96 6.41 -0.41 1.14
CA VAL A 96 7.15 -0.71 2.38
C VAL A 96 6.20 -0.86 3.58
N GLY A 97 5.29 0.09 3.75
CA GLY A 97 4.30 0.05 4.81
C GLY A 97 3.35 -1.14 4.67
N ASP A 98 2.94 -1.45 3.44
CA ASP A 98 2.05 -2.58 3.15
C ASP A 98 2.72 -3.94 3.37
N SER A 99 4.00 -4.10 3.01
CA SER A 99 4.77 -5.31 3.31
C SER A 99 4.86 -5.60 4.79
N VAL A 100 5.01 -4.54 5.59
CA VAL A 100 4.97 -4.62 7.04
C VAL A 100 3.57 -4.98 7.52
N ALA A 101 2.53 -4.35 6.96
CA ALA A 101 1.14 -4.64 7.31
C ALA A 101 0.72 -6.10 7.01
N LEU A 102 1.31 -6.75 6.00
CA LEU A 102 1.12 -8.19 5.75
C LEU A 102 1.61 -9.08 6.91
N SER A 103 2.51 -8.57 7.77
CA SER A 103 2.96 -9.25 8.99
C SER A 103 1.98 -9.13 10.16
N ILE A 104 0.88 -8.38 10.02
CA ILE A 104 -0.20 -8.29 11.02
C ILE A 104 -1.07 -9.56 10.93
N ALA A 105 -0.42 -10.71 11.13
CA ALA A 105 -1.04 -12.03 11.15
C ALA A 105 -1.70 -12.30 12.52
N PRO A 106 -2.60 -13.28 12.63
CA PRO A 106 -3.24 -13.62 13.90
C PRO A 106 -2.25 -13.91 15.05
N GLU A 107 -1.08 -14.47 14.77
CA GLU A 107 0.00 -14.67 15.76
C GLU A 107 0.47 -13.34 16.35
N TYR A 108 0.68 -12.34 15.50
CA TYR A 108 1.06 -10.99 15.93
C TYR A 108 -0.06 -10.35 16.73
N LEU A 109 -1.31 -10.44 16.28
CA LEU A 109 -2.47 -9.91 16.99
C LEU A 109 -2.59 -10.52 18.41
N LYS A 110 -2.30 -11.80 18.56
CA LYS A 110 -2.25 -12.45 19.88
C LYS A 110 -1.10 -11.91 20.74
N GLN A 111 0.09 -11.76 20.16
CA GLN A 111 1.26 -11.23 20.87
C GLN A 111 1.01 -9.83 21.43
N ILE A 112 0.27 -8.98 20.71
CA ILE A 112 -0.08 -7.63 21.18
C ILE A 112 -1.38 -7.57 21.99
N GLY A 113 -2.01 -8.71 22.27
CA GLY A 113 -3.19 -8.81 23.14
C GLY A 113 -4.50 -8.37 22.50
N LEU A 114 -4.60 -8.33 21.16
CA LEU A 114 -5.86 -8.00 20.46
C LEU A 114 -6.76 -9.22 20.25
N ILE A 115 -6.22 -10.43 20.30
CA ILE A 115 -6.99 -11.68 20.27
C ILE A 115 -6.46 -12.66 21.33
N GLU A 116 -7.33 -13.51 21.87
CA GLU A 116 -6.97 -14.49 22.90
C GLU A 116 -6.31 -15.75 22.31
N LYS A 117 -6.76 -16.18 21.14
CA LYS A 117 -6.34 -17.41 20.48
C LYS A 117 -6.04 -17.14 19.00
N VAL A 118 -4.98 -17.76 18.50
CA VAL A 118 -4.72 -17.83 17.06
C VAL A 118 -5.74 -18.81 16.47
N PRO A 119 -6.53 -18.43 15.45
CA PRO A 119 -7.40 -19.36 14.73
C PRO A 119 -6.62 -20.55 14.18
N GLY A 120 -7.25 -21.73 14.09
CA GLY A 120 -6.64 -22.87 13.43
C GLY A 120 -6.69 -22.75 11.91
N VAL A 121 -6.12 -23.75 11.22
CA VAL A 121 -6.02 -23.80 9.75
C VAL A 121 -7.38 -23.73 9.04
N GLU A 122 -8.47 -24.06 9.72
CA GLU A 122 -9.84 -23.89 9.24
C GLU A 122 -10.18 -22.42 8.91
N GLY A 123 -9.49 -21.46 9.54
CA GLY A 123 -9.65 -20.03 9.31
C GLY A 123 -8.84 -19.48 8.13
N ASP A 124 -7.86 -20.23 7.60
CA ASP A 124 -6.89 -19.73 6.63
C ASP A 124 -7.57 -19.26 5.34
N LEU A 125 -8.54 -20.01 4.82
CA LEU A 125 -9.26 -19.63 3.60
C LEU A 125 -10.07 -18.35 3.78
N GLY A 126 -10.71 -18.18 4.95
CA GLY A 126 -11.46 -16.96 5.28
C GLY A 126 -10.53 -15.74 5.41
N TYR A 127 -9.37 -15.93 6.06
CA TYR A 127 -8.34 -14.92 6.16
C TYR A 127 -7.79 -14.54 4.79
N LEU A 128 -7.36 -15.51 3.98
CA LEU A 128 -6.87 -15.27 2.62
C LEU A 128 -7.91 -14.59 1.75
N MET A 129 -9.19 -14.98 1.85
CA MET A 129 -10.29 -14.34 1.12
C MET A 129 -10.41 -12.86 1.52
N LYS A 130 -10.35 -12.54 2.81
CA LYS A 130 -10.39 -11.17 3.30
C LYS A 130 -9.23 -10.33 2.74
N ILE A 131 -8.01 -10.87 2.75
CA ILE A 131 -6.85 -10.18 2.17
C ILE A 131 -6.98 -10.06 0.64
N ALA A 132 -7.54 -11.05 -0.05
CA ALA A 132 -7.76 -11.00 -1.50
C ALA A 132 -8.82 -9.95 -1.89
N LEU A 133 -9.87 -9.77 -1.09
CA LEU A 133 -10.88 -8.73 -1.30
C LEU A 133 -10.30 -7.31 -1.24
N ASP A 134 -9.20 -7.12 -0.50
CA ASP A 134 -8.42 -5.88 -0.55
C ASP A 134 -7.42 -5.93 -1.71
N LYS A 135 -6.42 -6.82 -1.62
CA LYS A 135 -5.23 -6.77 -2.48
C LYS A 135 -5.47 -7.22 -3.92
N VAL A 136 -6.21 -8.30 -4.15
CA VAL A 136 -6.46 -8.82 -5.50
C VAL A 136 -7.53 -7.98 -6.21
N ALA A 137 -8.61 -7.64 -5.51
CA ALA A 137 -9.68 -6.83 -6.07
C ALA A 137 -9.24 -5.39 -6.40
N PHE A 138 -8.22 -4.87 -5.71
CA PHE A 138 -7.62 -3.57 -6.01
C PHE A 138 -6.87 -3.54 -7.35
N LEU A 139 -6.17 -4.61 -7.75
CA LEU A 139 -5.25 -4.59 -8.90
C LEU A 139 -5.86 -3.99 -10.18
N PRO A 140 -7.06 -4.37 -10.63
CA PRO A 140 -7.62 -3.80 -11.84
C PRO A 140 -8.01 -2.31 -11.67
N PHE A 141 -8.38 -1.89 -10.45
CA PHE A 141 -8.62 -0.47 -10.14
C PHE A 141 -7.32 0.34 -10.12
N GLY A 142 -6.27 -0.18 -9.48
CA GLY A 142 -4.92 0.40 -9.46
C GLY A 142 -4.37 0.62 -10.87
N LEU A 143 -4.65 -0.30 -11.79
CA LEU A 143 -4.26 -0.20 -13.19
C LEU A 143 -5.08 0.85 -13.96
N LEU A 144 -6.41 0.81 -13.84
CA LEU A 144 -7.28 1.57 -14.75
C LEU A 144 -7.24 3.09 -14.51
N VAL A 145 -6.97 3.54 -13.28
CA VAL A 145 -7.03 4.98 -12.95
C VAL A 145 -5.99 5.76 -13.75
N ASP A 146 -4.74 5.30 -13.77
CA ASP A 146 -3.70 5.96 -14.55
C ASP A 146 -3.79 5.61 -16.05
N GLN A 147 -4.35 4.45 -16.44
CA GLN A 147 -4.69 4.26 -17.86
C GLN A 147 -5.67 5.32 -18.36
N TRP A 148 -6.70 5.66 -17.56
CA TRP A 148 -7.62 6.74 -17.88
C TRP A 148 -6.87 8.09 -17.93
N ARG A 149 -6.07 8.43 -16.91
CA ARG A 149 -5.32 9.69 -16.88
C ARG A 149 -4.32 9.82 -18.03
N TRP A 150 -3.61 8.77 -18.38
CA TRP A 150 -2.66 8.78 -19.50
C TRP A 150 -3.37 9.03 -20.84
N LYS A 151 -4.56 8.44 -21.04
CA LYS A 151 -5.39 8.72 -22.22
C LYS A 151 -5.90 10.16 -22.25
N VAL A 152 -6.21 10.74 -21.10
CA VAL A 152 -6.56 12.16 -20.99
C VAL A 152 -5.36 13.05 -21.29
N PHE A 153 -4.20 12.77 -20.68
CA PHE A 153 -2.98 13.56 -20.87
C PHE A 153 -2.41 13.47 -22.28
N SER A 154 -2.57 12.34 -22.97
CA SER A 154 -2.17 12.19 -24.36
C SER A 154 -3.13 12.87 -25.36
N GLY A 155 -4.31 13.29 -24.90
CA GLY A 155 -5.37 13.82 -25.73
C GLY A 155 -6.21 12.77 -26.46
N GLU A 156 -5.95 11.48 -26.26
CA GLU A 156 -6.76 10.38 -26.81
C GLU A 156 -8.21 10.47 -26.31
N VAL A 157 -8.40 10.79 -25.03
CA VAL A 157 -9.71 11.02 -24.41
C VAL A 157 -9.89 12.52 -24.18
N ARG A 158 -10.85 13.11 -24.89
CA ARG A 158 -11.21 14.53 -24.77
C ARG A 158 -12.23 14.76 -23.64
N PRO A 159 -12.40 16.01 -23.15
CA PRO A 159 -13.36 16.32 -22.07
C PRO A 159 -14.78 15.80 -22.30
N ALA A 160 -15.25 15.80 -23.55
CA ALA A 160 -16.58 15.31 -23.93
C ALA A 160 -16.71 13.77 -23.88
N GLU A 161 -15.67 13.04 -23.46
CA GLU A 161 -15.63 11.58 -23.41
C GLU A 161 -15.02 11.07 -22.09
N TYR A 162 -14.82 11.96 -21.11
CA TYR A 162 -14.18 11.64 -19.84
C TYR A 162 -14.90 10.54 -19.09
N ASN A 163 -16.21 10.67 -18.94
CA ASN A 163 -16.98 9.76 -18.11
C ASN A 163 -17.23 8.43 -18.83
N LYS A 164 -17.51 8.47 -20.14
CA LYS A 164 -17.61 7.29 -20.99
C LYS A 164 -16.33 6.45 -20.94
N ALA A 165 -15.17 7.06 -21.18
CA ALA A 165 -13.89 6.34 -21.16
C ALA A 165 -13.59 5.76 -19.77
N TRP A 166 -13.95 6.47 -18.70
CA TRP A 166 -13.83 5.96 -17.34
C TRP A 166 -14.66 4.69 -17.13
N TRP A 167 -15.93 4.70 -17.51
CA TRP A 167 -16.81 3.53 -17.33
C TRP A 167 -16.49 2.37 -18.27
N GLU A 168 -15.98 2.64 -19.47
CA GLU A 168 -15.44 1.61 -20.37
C GLU A 168 -14.24 0.89 -19.73
N LEU A 169 -13.31 1.62 -19.09
CA LEU A 169 -12.18 1.04 -18.37
C LEU A 169 -12.62 0.31 -17.09
N ARG A 170 -13.56 0.86 -16.32
CA ARG A 170 -14.17 0.19 -15.15
C ARG A 170 -14.80 -1.14 -15.54
N LYS A 171 -15.58 -1.18 -16.63
CA LYS A 171 -16.14 -2.41 -17.16
C LYS A 171 -15.05 -3.36 -17.65
N LYS A 172 -14.09 -2.87 -18.44
CA LYS A 172 -13.02 -3.70 -19.03
C LYS A 172 -12.15 -4.40 -17.98
N TYR A 173 -11.74 -3.68 -16.94
CA TYR A 173 -10.77 -4.19 -15.97
C TYR A 173 -11.42 -4.76 -14.70
N GLN A 174 -12.52 -4.17 -14.22
CA GLN A 174 -13.16 -4.61 -12.97
C GLN A 174 -14.48 -5.35 -13.16
N GLY A 175 -15.13 -5.24 -14.32
CA GLY A 175 -16.42 -5.88 -14.55
C GLY A 175 -17.58 -5.25 -13.82
N VAL A 176 -17.44 -3.98 -13.46
CA VAL A 176 -18.48 -3.21 -12.79
C VAL A 176 -19.16 -2.26 -13.75
N ALA A 177 -20.44 -2.01 -13.51
CA ALA A 177 -21.26 -1.04 -14.23
C ALA A 177 -21.76 0.03 -13.24
N PRO A 178 -22.04 1.26 -13.72
CA PRO A 178 -22.67 2.25 -12.87
C PRO A 178 -24.09 1.79 -12.50
N PRO A 179 -24.55 1.99 -11.25
CA PRO A 179 -25.90 1.58 -10.83
C PRO A 179 -27.01 2.45 -11.45
N VAL A 180 -26.65 3.61 -11.99
CA VAL A 180 -27.54 4.53 -12.70
C VAL A 180 -26.88 4.94 -14.01
N ALA A 181 -27.68 5.25 -15.03
CA ALA A 181 -27.14 5.77 -16.28
C ALA A 181 -26.31 7.03 -16.01
N ARG A 182 -25.15 7.12 -16.67
CA ARG A 182 -24.23 8.26 -16.56
C ARG A 182 -24.14 8.97 -17.90
N SER A 183 -23.88 10.26 -17.85
CA SER A 183 -23.62 11.11 -19.00
C SER A 183 -22.28 11.83 -18.82
N GLU A 184 -21.94 12.71 -19.76
CA GLU A 184 -20.77 13.59 -19.65
C GLU A 184 -21.07 14.87 -18.86
N ALA A 185 -22.30 15.04 -18.36
CA ALA A 185 -22.60 16.07 -17.36
C ALA A 185 -21.96 15.73 -16.00
N GLU A 186 -21.54 14.47 -15.80
CA GLU A 186 -20.88 14.02 -14.59
C GLU A 186 -19.41 13.71 -14.80
N PHE A 187 -18.63 13.83 -13.72
CA PHE A 187 -17.19 13.60 -13.73
C PHE A 187 -16.81 12.61 -12.60
N ASP A 188 -17.23 11.36 -12.77
CA ASP A 188 -16.99 10.29 -11.79
C ASP A 188 -15.51 10.05 -11.43
N PRO A 189 -14.53 10.13 -12.36
CA PRO A 189 -13.13 10.04 -11.96
C PRO A 189 -12.72 11.15 -10.99
N GLY A 190 -13.32 12.34 -11.06
CA GLY A 190 -13.07 13.45 -10.13
C GLY A 190 -13.53 13.18 -8.69
N ALA A 191 -14.44 12.22 -8.48
CA ALA A 191 -14.85 11.80 -7.14
C ALA A 191 -13.80 10.92 -6.44
N LYS A 192 -12.73 10.51 -7.13
CA LYS A 192 -11.57 9.85 -6.52
C LYS A 192 -10.49 10.88 -6.16
N TYR A 193 -10.15 10.94 -4.87
CA TYR A 193 -9.16 11.89 -4.31
C TYR A 193 -7.93 12.10 -5.21
N HIS A 194 -7.27 11.02 -5.63
CA HIS A 194 -6.02 11.08 -6.39
C HIS A 194 -6.14 11.76 -7.75
N VAL A 195 -7.31 11.71 -8.38
CA VAL A 195 -7.57 12.45 -9.63
C VAL A 195 -7.66 13.94 -9.33
N ALA A 196 -8.48 14.32 -8.35
CA ALA A 196 -8.66 15.73 -7.96
C ALA A 196 -7.41 16.37 -7.33
N ALA A 197 -6.62 15.58 -6.60
CA ALA A 197 -5.39 16.01 -5.93
C ALA A 197 -4.14 15.84 -6.81
N ASN A 198 -4.29 15.40 -8.06
CA ASN A 198 -3.19 15.16 -9.01
C ASN A 198 -2.06 14.26 -8.46
N VAL A 199 -2.43 13.18 -7.76
CA VAL A 199 -1.48 12.19 -7.25
C VAL A 199 -1.42 11.00 -8.22
N PRO A 200 -0.24 10.62 -8.77
CA PRO A 200 -0.06 9.40 -9.58
C PRO A 200 -0.66 8.15 -8.92
N TYR A 201 -1.25 7.25 -9.70
CA TYR A 201 -1.96 6.07 -9.17
C TYR A 201 -1.28 4.73 -9.50
N THR A 202 -0.46 4.66 -10.56
CA THR A 202 0.32 3.46 -10.92
C THR A 202 1.21 3.00 -9.78
N ARG A 203 1.65 3.92 -8.90
CA ARG A 203 2.38 3.61 -7.67
C ARG A 203 1.70 2.54 -6.82
N TYR A 204 0.37 2.60 -6.68
CA TYR A 204 -0.38 1.62 -5.89
C TYR A 204 -0.47 0.27 -6.59
N PHE A 205 -0.59 0.24 -7.93
CA PHE A 205 -0.56 -1.01 -8.69
C PHE A 205 0.78 -1.74 -8.51
N LEU A 206 1.90 -1.01 -8.64
CA LEU A 206 3.24 -1.56 -8.43
C LEU A 206 3.42 -2.00 -6.98
N ALA A 207 2.95 -1.21 -6.01
CA ALA A 207 3.04 -1.53 -4.60
C ALA A 207 2.29 -2.81 -4.22
N HIS A 208 1.14 -3.07 -4.85
CA HIS A 208 0.37 -4.32 -4.65
C HIS A 208 1.09 -5.57 -5.17
N ILE A 209 2.09 -5.42 -6.03
CA ILE A 209 2.95 -6.52 -6.47
C ILE A 209 4.21 -6.58 -5.61
N LEU A 210 4.90 -5.45 -5.48
CA LEU A 210 6.14 -5.31 -4.70
C LEU A 210 5.96 -5.74 -3.25
N GLN A 211 4.81 -5.44 -2.64
CA GLN A 211 4.62 -5.70 -1.22
C GLN A 211 4.75 -7.19 -0.86
N PHE A 212 4.26 -8.08 -1.73
CA PHE A 212 4.37 -9.54 -1.55
C PHE A 212 5.78 -10.02 -1.83
N GLN A 213 6.47 -9.44 -2.81
CA GLN A 213 7.86 -9.78 -3.13
C GLN A 213 8.80 -9.41 -1.98
N MET A 214 8.65 -8.22 -1.43
CA MET A 214 9.36 -7.74 -0.24
C MET A 214 8.99 -8.58 0.99
N PHE A 215 7.70 -8.87 1.22
CA PHE A 215 7.24 -9.71 2.32
C PHE A 215 7.83 -11.12 2.25
N ARG A 216 7.79 -11.78 1.08
CA ARG A 216 8.39 -13.09 0.85
C ARG A 216 9.88 -13.10 1.14
N ALA A 217 10.60 -12.05 0.74
CA ALA A 217 12.03 -11.91 1.03
C ALA A 217 12.29 -11.78 2.53
N MET A 218 11.56 -10.89 3.21
CA MET A 218 11.67 -10.72 4.67
C MET A 218 11.36 -12.01 5.43
N CYS A 219 10.35 -12.78 5.01
CA CYS A 219 10.01 -14.08 5.61
C CYS A 219 11.08 -15.17 5.40
N ARG A 220 11.92 -15.06 4.36
CA ARG A 220 13.03 -16.00 4.10
C ARG A 220 14.26 -15.71 4.95
N GLU A 221 14.38 -14.52 5.51
CA GLU A 221 15.50 -14.16 6.37
C GLU A 221 15.41 -14.86 7.73
N ALA A 222 16.57 -15.26 8.26
CA ALA A 222 16.64 -15.90 9.57
C ALA A 222 16.40 -14.86 10.68
N GLY A 223 15.14 -14.74 11.12
CA GLY A 223 14.74 -13.90 12.26
C GLY A 223 14.48 -12.43 11.91
N TYR A 224 13.66 -11.78 12.76
CA TYR A 224 13.17 -10.41 12.56
C TYR A 224 14.28 -9.35 12.38
N THR A 225 15.42 -9.52 13.06
CA THR A 225 16.55 -8.58 12.97
C THR A 225 17.28 -8.66 11.62
N GLY A 226 17.39 -9.85 11.02
CA GLY A 226 17.97 -10.01 9.69
C GLY A 226 17.11 -9.35 8.60
N ALA A 227 15.79 -9.58 8.67
CA ALA A 227 14.83 -8.92 7.80
C ALA A 227 14.88 -7.39 7.93
N GLY A 228 14.90 -6.88 9.16
CA GLY A 228 14.96 -5.45 9.43
C GLY A 228 16.24 -4.78 8.94
N ALA A 229 17.40 -5.43 9.08
CA ALA A 229 18.67 -4.92 8.57
C ALA A 229 18.68 -4.82 7.03
N LYS A 230 18.14 -5.83 6.32
CA LYS A 230 18.00 -5.78 4.86
C LYS A 230 17.00 -4.73 4.41
N LEU A 231 15.87 -4.61 5.11
CA LEU A 231 14.89 -3.57 4.85
C LEU A 231 15.52 -2.20 5.00
N ASN A 232 16.16 -1.90 6.14
CA ASN A 232 16.79 -0.60 6.39
C ASN A 232 17.87 -0.28 5.35
N LYS A 233 18.71 -1.26 4.96
CA LYS A 233 19.71 -1.08 3.90
C LYS A 233 19.09 -0.64 2.58
N MET A 234 17.96 -1.22 2.19
CA MET A 234 17.22 -0.80 0.99
C MET A 234 16.64 0.62 1.15
N LEU A 235 16.06 0.93 2.31
CA LEU A 235 15.46 2.24 2.57
C LEU A 235 16.51 3.37 2.59
N GLU A 236 17.71 3.13 3.13
CA GLU A 236 18.81 4.09 3.19
C GLU A 236 19.33 4.51 1.80
N MET A 237 19.09 3.67 0.77
CA MET A 237 19.47 4.00 -0.61
C MET A 237 18.68 5.19 -1.15
N GLY A 238 17.45 5.41 -0.68
CA GLY A 238 16.55 6.41 -1.23
C GLY A 238 16.50 6.37 -2.76
N LEU A 239 16.67 7.53 -3.40
CA LEU A 239 16.73 7.68 -4.86
C LEU A 239 18.18 7.67 -5.40
N SER A 240 19.18 7.34 -4.57
CA SER A 240 20.60 7.43 -4.97
C SER A 240 21.05 6.36 -5.96
N ARG A 241 20.23 5.33 -6.20
CA ARG A 241 20.52 4.18 -7.07
C ARG A 241 19.32 3.84 -7.94
N PRO A 242 19.52 3.21 -9.11
CA PRO A 242 18.43 2.62 -9.89
C PRO A 242 17.59 1.68 -9.03
N TRP A 243 16.26 1.78 -9.13
CA TRP A 243 15.34 0.96 -8.33
C TRP A 243 15.58 -0.56 -8.38
N PRO A 244 16.09 -1.17 -9.47
CA PRO A 244 16.40 -2.60 -9.46
C PRO A 244 17.49 -2.98 -8.43
N GLU A 245 18.44 -2.07 -8.15
CA GLU A 245 19.47 -2.29 -7.13
C GLU A 245 18.88 -2.22 -5.71
N ALA A 246 17.91 -1.31 -5.49
CA ALA A 246 17.17 -1.25 -4.23
C ALA A 246 16.34 -2.52 -4.01
N LEU A 247 15.68 -3.04 -5.06
CA LEU A 247 14.96 -4.31 -4.98
C LEU A 247 15.91 -5.45 -4.60
N GLU A 248 17.03 -5.57 -5.31
CA GLU A 248 18.02 -6.62 -5.10
C GLU A 248 18.59 -6.59 -3.67
N ALA A 249 18.80 -5.41 -3.10
CA ALA A 249 19.32 -5.26 -1.74
C ALA A 249 18.42 -5.92 -0.68
N LEU A 250 17.10 -5.96 -0.90
CA LEU A 250 16.14 -6.60 0.00
C LEU A 250 15.81 -8.03 -0.44
N THR A 251 15.53 -8.25 -1.72
CA THR A 251 14.92 -9.49 -2.22
C THR A 251 15.89 -10.44 -2.91
N GLY A 252 17.06 -9.95 -3.32
CA GLY A 252 17.95 -10.66 -4.23
C GLY A 252 17.46 -10.71 -5.69
N GLU A 253 16.37 -10.02 -6.02
CA GLU A 253 15.74 -10.01 -7.34
C GLU A 253 15.78 -8.58 -7.94
N LYS A 254 15.94 -8.46 -9.27
CA LYS A 254 16.01 -7.15 -9.97
C LYS A 254 14.72 -6.76 -10.71
N GLN A 255 13.74 -7.65 -10.75
CA GLN A 255 12.52 -7.47 -11.51
C GLN A 255 11.33 -7.51 -10.58
N ILE A 256 10.33 -6.68 -10.87
CA ILE A 256 9.03 -6.75 -10.18
C ILE A 256 8.36 -8.05 -10.61
N ASP A 257 7.98 -8.88 -9.63
CA ASP A 257 7.53 -10.25 -9.86
C ASP A 257 6.24 -10.57 -9.09
N ALA A 258 5.16 -10.82 -9.84
CA ALA A 258 3.86 -11.19 -9.27
C ALA A 258 3.80 -12.61 -8.69
N ARG A 259 4.82 -13.46 -8.91
CA ARG A 259 4.85 -14.82 -8.36
C ARG A 259 4.73 -14.84 -6.84
N ALA A 260 5.32 -13.89 -6.13
CA ALA A 260 5.20 -13.83 -4.66
C ALA A 260 3.74 -13.66 -4.19
N MET A 261 2.95 -12.87 -4.92
CA MET A 261 1.52 -12.70 -4.65
C MET A 261 0.74 -13.97 -5.00
N LEU A 262 1.07 -14.62 -6.12
CA LEU A 262 0.46 -15.89 -6.52
C LEU A 262 0.76 -17.00 -5.51
N ASP A 263 1.99 -17.08 -5.01
CA ASP A 263 2.41 -18.02 -3.96
C ASP A 263 1.59 -17.80 -2.67
N TYR A 264 1.42 -16.53 -2.27
CA TYR A 264 0.65 -16.16 -1.07
C TYR A 264 -0.81 -16.60 -1.16
N PHE A 265 -1.45 -16.41 -2.31
CA PHE A 265 -2.86 -16.75 -2.52
C PHE A 265 -3.09 -18.15 -3.10
N ALA A 266 -2.05 -18.99 -3.26
CA ALA A 266 -2.18 -20.30 -3.90
C ALA A 266 -3.27 -21.19 -3.25
N PRO A 267 -3.39 -21.30 -1.92
CA PRO A 267 -4.46 -22.09 -1.30
C PRO A 267 -5.86 -21.55 -1.62
N LEU A 268 -6.03 -20.23 -1.56
CA LEU A 268 -7.30 -19.58 -1.88
C LEU A 268 -7.66 -19.76 -3.36
N LYS A 269 -6.68 -19.63 -4.26
CA LYS A 269 -6.89 -19.81 -5.68
C LYS A 269 -7.36 -21.23 -5.99
N ALA A 270 -6.70 -22.25 -5.43
CA ALA A 270 -7.10 -23.64 -5.61
C ALA A 270 -8.55 -23.88 -5.13
N TRP A 271 -8.91 -23.30 -3.99
CA TRP A 271 -10.28 -23.37 -3.48
C TRP A 271 -11.28 -22.65 -4.40
N LEU A 272 -10.96 -21.44 -4.86
CA LEU A 272 -11.82 -20.67 -5.77
C LEU A 272 -12.02 -21.35 -7.13
N ASP A 273 -10.98 -21.98 -7.67
CA ASP A 273 -11.07 -22.75 -8.91
C ASP A 273 -12.06 -23.92 -8.76
N GLU A 274 -12.07 -24.60 -7.60
CA GLU A 274 -13.05 -25.64 -7.28
C GLU A 274 -14.47 -25.08 -7.17
N GLN A 275 -14.65 -24.01 -6.38
CA GLN A 275 -15.98 -23.42 -6.15
C GLN A 275 -16.61 -22.82 -7.41
N ASN A 276 -15.79 -22.40 -8.37
CA ASN A 276 -16.24 -21.80 -9.62
C ASN A 276 -16.38 -22.78 -10.79
N LYS A 277 -16.18 -24.09 -10.58
CA LYS A 277 -16.47 -25.10 -11.61
C LYS A 277 -17.91 -24.94 -12.13
N GLY A 278 -18.04 -24.87 -13.45
CA GLY A 278 -19.34 -24.67 -14.12
C GLY A 278 -19.86 -23.23 -14.12
N ARG A 279 -19.15 -22.27 -13.53
CA ARG A 279 -19.50 -20.83 -13.62
C ARG A 279 -18.76 -20.18 -14.80
N LYS A 280 -19.42 -19.25 -15.49
CA LYS A 280 -18.76 -18.39 -16.48
C LYS A 280 -17.85 -17.40 -15.74
N VAL A 281 -16.55 -17.44 -16.01
CA VAL A 281 -15.58 -16.46 -15.48
C VAL A 281 -15.46 -15.29 -16.46
N GLY A 282 -15.61 -14.07 -15.94
CA GLY A 282 -15.73 -12.84 -16.73
C GLY A 282 -17.20 -12.44 -16.95
N TRP A 283 -17.40 -11.31 -17.64
CA TRP A 283 -18.71 -10.70 -17.86
C TRP A 283 -19.01 -10.61 -19.36
#